data_AF-A0A3S8WB12-F1
#
_entry.id   AF-A0A3S8WB12-F1
#
_cell.length_a   1.000
_cell.length_b   1.000
_cell.length_c   1.000
_cell.angle_alpha   90.00
_cell.angle_beta   90.00
_cell.angle_gamma   90.00
#
_symmetry.space_group_name_H-M   'P 1'
#
loop_
_entity.id
_entity.type
_entity.pdbx_description
1 polymer ?
#
loop_
_entity_poly.entity_id
_entity_poly.type
_entity_poly.pdbx_seq_one_letter_code
_entity_poly.pdbx_strand_id
1 'polypeptide(L)'
;MRSPHRITTEPPPDKPYNNPYDELAALAPNPLEEFLHEDKPDGPGQAGQADVFDDTEAPWEPPNHRRGSRRRGRSRGRGRGRARRRFAGLPLAAKALVALLVAAAFLALGDRWALLYAEHEAAEKLKEQMNLSAAPEVEIEGFPFLTQVLDKRLEQVKVTVPDVAADRVSLAKVSATATDITILGEGPTSIKGARIGSMTGEVLLSFEDLNRELGASQVTFTGRGGDQVLARGTLPVAGHDLKVRADARIQRNGERGISTDIGGMSLQLGDLATYRPGTREKEGLHLSRSSADRVAKETAKAKALLSVPAIVKRLGVPESVVREALKSDAKLNDLTGSPRFVDDVMGLNLIDVAMGHPALLKKLGLDPALLKGLARLTRPALADRLTLAFQLPELPGKATGTVALRDVTVEKEGIRVRLAGAGLGFGQ
;
A
#
# COMPACT_ATOMS: atom_id res chain seq x y z
N MET A 1 23.78 49.66 39.15
CA MET A 1 24.03 48.65 40.20
C MET A 1 22.68 48.24 40.80
N ARG A 2 22.18 47.07 40.43
CA ARG A 2 21.04 46.38 41.05
C ARG A 2 21.42 44.90 41.13
N SER A 3 21.20 44.32 42.30
CA SER A 3 21.68 43.00 42.75
C SER A 3 21.10 41.82 41.94
N PRO A 4 21.82 40.70 41.82
CA PRO A 4 21.32 39.49 41.18
C PRO A 4 20.35 38.72 42.09
N HIS A 5 19.24 38.25 41.53
CA HIS A 5 18.29 37.37 42.20
C HIS A 5 18.85 35.95 42.33
N ARG A 6 18.80 35.44 43.56
CA ARG A 6 19.13 34.08 43.97
C ARG A 6 18.01 33.14 43.49
N ILE A 7 18.34 32.17 42.65
CA ILE A 7 17.42 31.07 42.30
C ILE A 7 17.55 30.03 43.42
N THR A 8 16.50 29.88 44.21
CA THR A 8 16.35 28.81 45.20
C THR A 8 15.96 27.54 44.44
N THR A 9 16.81 26.51 44.50
CA THR A 9 16.46 25.15 44.08
C THR A 9 15.62 24.48 45.17
N GLU A 10 14.32 24.34 44.91
CA GLU A 10 13.40 23.52 45.68
C GLU A 10 13.38 22.10 45.07
N PRO A 11 13.50 21.02 45.86
CA PRO A 11 13.42 19.66 45.34
C PRO A 11 11.97 19.30 45.00
N PRO A 12 11.71 18.51 43.95
CA PRO A 12 10.36 18.07 43.60
C PRO A 12 9.82 17.09 44.66
N PRO A 13 8.49 17.05 44.88
CA PRO A 13 7.89 16.10 45.82
C PRO A 13 7.99 14.66 45.30
N ASP A 14 8.29 13.73 46.21
CA ASP A 14 8.30 12.28 45.99
C ASP A 14 6.95 11.83 45.39
N LYS A 15 6.94 11.52 44.09
CA LYS A 15 5.88 10.73 43.48
C LYS A 15 6.35 9.27 43.45
N PRO A 16 5.61 8.32 44.04
CA PRO A 16 5.90 6.91 43.81
C PRO A 16 5.75 6.61 42.31
N TYR A 17 6.76 5.97 41.72
CA TYR A 17 6.68 5.45 40.36
C TYR A 17 5.57 4.40 40.31
N ASN A 18 4.42 4.74 39.73
CA ASN A 18 3.41 3.74 39.39
C ASN A 18 3.90 2.96 38.17
N ASN A 19 3.97 1.65 38.33
CA ASN A 19 4.32 0.73 37.26
C ASN A 19 3.16 0.71 36.25
N PRO A 20 3.39 1.01 34.95
CA PRO A 20 2.32 1.06 33.95
C PRO A 20 1.59 -0.28 33.73
N TYR A 21 2.12 -1.39 34.26
CA TYR A 21 1.42 -2.69 34.26
C TYR A 21 0.29 -2.79 35.30
N ASP A 22 0.32 -2.00 36.38
CA ASP A 22 -0.72 -2.03 37.42
C ASP A 22 -2.02 -1.35 36.94
N GLU A 23 -1.92 -0.33 36.09
CA GLU A 23 -3.10 0.31 35.47
C GLU A 23 -3.77 -0.62 34.43
N LEU A 24 -3.00 -1.47 33.76
CA LEU A 24 -3.52 -2.46 32.81
C LEU A 24 -4.21 -3.64 33.53
N ALA A 25 -3.71 -4.04 34.70
CA ALA A 25 -4.35 -5.07 35.51
C ALA A 25 -5.72 -4.63 36.06
N ALA A 26 -5.91 -3.33 36.30
CA ALA A 26 -7.18 -2.77 36.75
C ALA A 26 -8.24 -2.61 35.62
N LEU A 27 -7.82 -2.65 34.36
CA LEU A 27 -8.69 -2.51 33.18
C LEU A 27 -9.13 -3.85 32.57
N ALA A 28 -8.61 -4.97 33.05
CA ALA A 28 -9.03 -6.30 32.60
C ALA A 28 -10.32 -6.73 33.33
N PRO A 29 -11.39 -7.12 32.61
CA PRO A 29 -12.56 -7.70 33.24
C PRO A 29 -12.18 -9.07 33.84
N ASN A 30 -12.42 -9.26 35.14
CA ASN A 30 -12.17 -10.50 35.88
C ASN A 30 -13.12 -11.61 35.40
N PRO A 31 -12.66 -12.64 34.64
CA PRO A 31 -13.53 -13.70 34.14
C PRO A 31 -13.76 -14.81 35.19
N LEU A 32 -13.22 -14.65 36.39
CA LEU A 32 -13.26 -15.65 37.46
C LEU A 32 -14.39 -15.44 38.47
N GLU A 33 -15.09 -14.29 38.44
CA GLU A 33 -16.29 -14.08 39.28
C GLU A 33 -17.55 -14.71 38.69
N GLU A 34 -17.61 -14.91 37.36
CA GLU A 34 -18.78 -15.50 36.67
C GLU A 34 -18.97 -17.01 36.96
N PHE A 35 -17.94 -17.70 37.50
CA PHE A 35 -18.02 -19.13 37.84
C PHE A 35 -18.42 -19.41 39.30
N LEU A 36 -18.65 -18.38 40.12
CA LEU A 36 -18.97 -18.52 41.55
C LEU A 36 -20.36 -18.03 41.95
N HIS A 37 -21.29 -17.95 41.00
CA HIS A 37 -22.69 -17.66 41.31
C HIS A 37 -23.46 -18.94 41.61
N GLU A 38 -23.75 -19.11 42.90
CA GLU A 38 -24.67 -20.10 43.44
C GLU A 38 -26.10 -19.60 43.22
N ASP A 39 -26.81 -20.19 42.25
CA ASP A 39 -28.17 -19.83 41.88
C ASP A 39 -29.15 -20.13 43.02
N LYS A 40 -29.78 -19.08 43.57
CA LYS A 40 -30.99 -19.15 44.38
C LYS A 40 -32.21 -18.89 43.48
N PRO A 41 -33.20 -19.80 43.40
CA PRO A 41 -34.48 -19.49 42.76
C PRO A 41 -35.57 -19.13 43.79
N ASP A 42 -36.21 -17.99 43.58
CA ASP A 42 -37.43 -17.52 44.27
C ASP A 42 -38.71 -17.91 43.48
N GLY A 43 -39.55 -18.78 44.06
CA GLY A 43 -41.02 -18.86 43.87
C GLY A 43 -41.63 -19.69 42.71
N PRO A 44 -42.95 -20.03 42.75
CA PRO A 44 -43.54 -21.08 43.60
C PRO A 44 -44.38 -22.16 42.86
N GLY A 45 -44.51 -23.36 43.45
CA GLY A 45 -45.53 -24.41 43.20
C GLY A 45 -45.12 -25.51 42.21
N GLN A 46 -45.26 -26.83 42.43
CA GLN A 46 -46.08 -27.62 43.36
C GLN A 46 -45.38 -28.93 43.76
N ALA A 47 -45.55 -29.24 45.05
CA ALA A 47 -45.53 -30.50 45.79
C ALA A 47 -45.09 -31.82 45.10
N GLY A 48 -44.10 -32.46 45.74
CA GLY A 48 -43.78 -33.89 45.61
C GLY A 48 -42.98 -34.40 46.81
N GLN A 49 -43.68 -34.61 47.92
CA GLN A 49 -43.41 -35.47 49.09
C GLN A 49 -42.00 -35.58 49.70
N ALA A 50 -41.94 -35.19 50.98
CA ALA A 50 -40.79 -35.20 51.88
C ALA A 50 -40.54 -36.58 52.52
N ASP A 51 -39.27 -36.85 52.83
CA ASP A 51 -38.86 -37.58 54.04
C ASP A 51 -37.70 -36.81 54.69
N VAL A 52 -37.86 -36.48 55.96
CA VAL A 52 -36.94 -35.73 56.81
C VAL A 52 -36.34 -36.69 57.84
N PHE A 53 -35.01 -36.79 57.90
CA PHE A 53 -34.19 -37.18 59.07
C PHE A 53 -32.73 -36.84 58.70
N ASP A 54 -31.79 -36.43 59.55
CA ASP A 54 -31.70 -35.91 60.93
C ASP A 54 -30.21 -35.53 61.06
N ASP A 55 -29.91 -34.37 61.64
CA ASP A 55 -28.54 -33.87 61.82
C ASP A 55 -27.85 -34.59 62.99
N THR A 56 -26.85 -35.40 62.68
CA THR A 56 -25.77 -35.70 63.64
C THR A 56 -24.46 -35.91 62.88
N GLU A 57 -23.66 -34.85 62.83
CA GLU A 57 -22.27 -34.88 62.37
C GLU A 57 -21.46 -35.91 63.18
N ALA A 58 -21.06 -37.00 62.52
CA ALA A 58 -19.99 -37.85 63.01
C ALA A 58 -18.65 -37.14 62.76
N PRO A 59 -17.81 -36.94 63.79
CA PRO A 59 -16.50 -36.31 63.63
C PRO A 59 -15.61 -37.08 62.64
N TRP A 60 -15.00 -36.35 61.71
CA TRP A 60 -14.10 -36.90 60.70
C TRP A 60 -12.86 -37.55 61.33
N GLU A 61 -12.64 -38.85 61.07
CA GLU A 61 -11.42 -39.57 61.48
C GLU A 61 -10.43 -39.72 60.31
N PRO A 62 -9.12 -39.48 60.53
CA PRO A 62 -8.11 -39.57 59.49
C PRO A 62 -7.81 -41.04 59.07
N PRO A 63 -7.40 -41.28 57.80
CA PRO A 63 -7.26 -42.62 57.25
C PRO A 63 -6.20 -43.48 57.96
N ASN A 64 -6.62 -44.67 58.41
CA ASN A 64 -5.80 -45.61 59.16
C ASN A 64 -4.84 -46.40 58.24
N HIS A 65 -3.57 -46.02 58.19
CA HIS A 65 -2.52 -46.76 57.44
C HIS A 65 -1.90 -47.84 58.32
N ARG A 66 -2.59 -48.96 58.57
CA ARG A 66 -1.96 -50.09 59.28
C ARG A 66 -2.54 -51.47 58.97
N ARG A 67 -1.90 -52.18 58.04
CA ARG A 67 -1.69 -53.65 58.07
C ARG A 67 -0.61 -54.02 57.03
N GLY A 68 0.40 -54.83 57.33
CA GLY A 68 0.67 -55.58 58.54
C GLY A 68 2.14 -55.99 58.63
N SER A 69 2.63 -56.04 59.87
CA SER A 69 3.87 -56.70 60.21
C SER A 69 3.57 -58.15 60.57
N ARG A 70 4.28 -59.10 59.95
CA ARG A 70 4.58 -60.39 60.56
C ARG A 70 6.08 -60.59 60.59
N ARG A 71 6.54 -60.98 61.78
CA ARG A 71 7.92 -61.05 62.25
C ARG A 71 8.70 -62.24 61.67
N ARG A 72 10.03 -62.06 61.79
CA ARG A 72 11.11 -63.04 62.07
C ARG A 72 11.88 -63.64 60.88
N GLY A 73 13.12 -63.19 60.78
CA GLY A 73 14.22 -63.81 60.03
C GLY A 73 15.51 -63.04 60.31
N ARG A 74 16.23 -63.43 61.36
CA ARG A 74 17.50 -62.87 61.82
C ARG A 74 18.57 -63.18 60.76
N SER A 75 19.25 -62.18 60.22
CA SER A 75 20.56 -62.35 59.58
C SER A 75 21.26 -61.00 59.44
N ARG A 76 22.50 -60.96 59.90
CA ARG A 76 23.39 -59.80 60.02
C ARG A 76 23.97 -59.46 58.65
N GLY A 77 24.08 -58.18 58.32
CA GLY A 77 24.79 -57.76 57.11
C GLY A 77 24.78 -56.26 56.91
N ARG A 78 25.63 -55.56 57.66
CA ARG A 78 25.91 -54.13 57.51
C ARG A 78 26.59 -53.92 56.14
N GLY A 79 25.95 -53.19 55.22
CA GLY A 79 26.47 -53.03 53.86
C GLY A 79 25.87 -51.83 53.12
N ARG A 80 26.47 -50.66 53.37
CA ARG A 80 26.66 -49.50 52.47
C ARG A 80 25.50 -49.04 51.57
N GLY A 81 25.19 -47.75 51.73
CA GLY A 81 24.30 -46.98 50.89
C GLY A 81 24.55 -47.17 49.39
N ARG A 82 23.44 -47.29 48.66
CA ARG A 82 23.40 -47.13 47.21
C ARG A 82 22.02 -46.60 46.84
N ALA A 83 21.91 -45.28 46.83
CA ALA A 83 20.93 -44.62 45.97
C ALA A 83 21.18 -45.12 44.53
N ARG A 84 20.33 -46.03 44.05
CA ARG A 84 20.47 -46.62 42.71
C ARG A 84 19.16 -46.54 41.95
N ARG A 85 19.14 -45.56 41.03
CA ARG A 85 18.74 -45.68 39.62
C ARG A 85 17.35 -46.29 39.38
N ARG A 86 16.31 -45.44 39.42
CA ARG A 86 14.96 -45.76 38.94
C ARG A 86 14.82 -45.85 37.41
N PHE A 87 15.93 -45.73 36.65
CA PHE A 87 15.96 -45.88 35.19
C PHE A 87 16.51 -47.24 34.70
N ALA A 88 16.66 -48.22 35.59
CA ALA A 88 17.27 -49.52 35.26
C ALA A 88 16.31 -50.52 34.58
N GLY A 89 15.00 -50.27 34.55
CA GLY A 89 13.98 -51.25 34.12
C GLY A 89 13.36 -51.05 32.73
N LEU A 90 13.65 -49.95 32.01
CA LEU A 90 13.17 -49.83 30.62
C LEU A 90 13.98 -50.78 29.72
N PRO A 91 13.33 -51.55 28.81
CA PRO A 91 14.04 -52.40 27.86
C PRO A 91 15.02 -51.53 27.07
N LEU A 92 16.17 -52.09 26.70
CA LEU A 92 17.18 -51.39 25.88
C LEU A 92 16.55 -50.74 24.64
N ALA A 93 15.52 -51.36 24.08
CA ALA A 93 14.70 -50.83 22.99
C ALA A 93 14.00 -49.50 23.32
N ALA A 94 13.40 -49.35 24.51
CA ALA A 94 12.76 -48.09 24.89
C ALA A 94 13.77 -46.98 25.15
N LYS A 95 14.96 -47.31 25.70
CA LYS A 95 16.06 -46.34 25.85
C LYS A 95 16.64 -45.93 24.50
N ALA A 96 16.80 -46.87 23.58
CA ALA A 96 17.23 -46.61 22.21
C ALA A 96 16.20 -45.75 21.46
N LEU A 97 14.90 -46.04 21.60
CA LEU A 97 13.83 -45.23 21.03
C LEU A 97 13.84 -43.81 21.59
N VAL A 98 13.94 -43.63 22.90
CA VAL A 98 14.04 -42.29 23.51
C VAL A 98 15.30 -41.57 23.04
N ALA A 99 16.44 -42.25 22.97
CA ALA A 99 17.68 -41.65 22.46
C ALA A 99 17.55 -41.24 20.98
N LEU A 100 16.88 -42.05 20.16
CA LEU A 100 16.60 -41.76 18.76
C LEU A 100 15.64 -40.58 18.61
N LEU A 101 14.58 -40.51 19.42
CA LEU A 101 13.65 -39.38 19.45
C LEU A 101 14.34 -38.09 19.88
N VAL A 102 15.20 -38.16 20.91
CA VAL A 102 16.00 -37.01 21.36
C VAL A 102 16.97 -36.57 20.27
N ALA A 103 17.68 -37.50 19.64
CA ALA A 103 18.58 -37.18 18.53
C ALA A 103 17.82 -36.55 17.34
N ALA A 104 16.67 -37.10 16.96
CA ALA A 104 15.80 -36.56 15.93
C ALA A 104 15.31 -35.14 16.29
N ALA A 105 14.96 -34.90 17.55
CA ALA A 105 14.56 -33.58 18.03
C ALA A 105 15.72 -32.57 17.95
N PHE A 106 16.94 -32.95 18.33
CA PHE A 106 18.12 -32.09 18.18
C PHE A 106 18.45 -31.81 16.71
N LEU A 107 18.33 -32.79 15.82
CA LEU A 107 18.53 -32.60 14.38
C LEU A 107 17.48 -31.66 13.79
N ALA A 108 16.19 -31.84 14.15
CA ALA A 108 15.12 -30.95 13.72
C ALA A 108 15.33 -29.52 14.23
N LEU A 109 15.82 -29.36 15.48
CA LEU A 109 16.15 -28.05 16.02
C LEU A 109 17.33 -27.42 15.26
N GLY A 110 18.42 -28.18 15.06
CA GLY A 110 19.57 -27.72 14.29
C GLY A 110 19.21 -27.30 12.85
N ASP A 111 18.31 -28.04 12.21
CA ASP A 111 17.76 -27.72 10.89
C ASP A 111 17.07 -26.35 10.88
N ARG A 112 16.18 -26.09 11.85
CA ARG A 112 15.46 -24.81 11.95
C ARG A 112 16.40 -23.63 12.26
N TRP A 113 17.44 -23.85 13.06
CA TRP A 113 18.44 -22.80 13.33
C TRP A 113 19.28 -22.49 12.08
N ALA A 114 19.68 -23.52 11.33
CA ALA A 114 20.41 -23.33 10.08
C ALA A 114 19.56 -22.59 9.04
N LEU A 115 18.27 -22.89 8.96
CA LEU A 115 17.32 -22.18 8.11
C LEU A 115 17.25 -20.68 8.45
N LEU A 116 16.97 -20.33 9.71
CA LEU A 116 16.87 -18.94 10.15
C LEU A 116 18.16 -18.15 9.89
N TYR A 117 19.32 -18.79 10.10
CA TYR A 117 20.61 -18.18 9.79
C TYR A 117 20.77 -17.93 8.29
N ALA A 118 20.40 -18.91 7.45
CA ALA A 118 20.51 -18.78 6.00
C ALA A 118 19.56 -17.70 5.44
N GLU A 119 18.33 -17.60 5.94
CA GLU A 119 17.37 -16.55 5.59
C GLU A 119 17.91 -15.14 5.93
N HIS A 120 18.46 -14.98 7.14
CA HIS A 120 19.05 -13.71 7.57
C HIS A 120 20.28 -13.31 6.74
N GLU A 121 21.20 -14.25 6.51
CA GLU A 121 22.39 -13.99 5.69
C GLU A 121 22.01 -13.68 4.23
N ALA A 122 21.01 -14.38 3.68
CA ALA A 122 20.50 -14.11 2.33
C ALA A 122 19.87 -12.71 2.23
N ALA A 123 19.12 -12.30 3.25
CA ALA A 123 18.53 -10.97 3.32
C ALA A 123 19.61 -9.86 3.32
N GLU A 124 20.64 -9.97 4.16
CA GLU A 124 21.73 -8.98 4.20
C GLU A 124 22.54 -8.97 2.89
N LYS A 125 22.82 -10.13 2.30
CA LYS A 125 23.50 -10.20 1.00
C LYS A 125 22.70 -9.55 -0.12
N LEU A 126 21.39 -9.78 -0.16
CA LEU A 126 20.51 -9.15 -1.16
C LEU A 126 20.45 -7.64 -0.97
N LYS A 127 20.36 -7.16 0.28
CA LYS A 127 20.40 -5.74 0.61
C LYS A 127 21.68 -5.06 0.12
N GLU A 128 22.84 -5.67 0.39
CA GLU A 128 24.15 -5.17 -0.07
C GLU A 128 24.25 -5.15 -1.60
N GLN A 129 23.88 -6.25 -2.26
CA GLN A 129 24.01 -6.39 -3.71
C GLN A 129 23.04 -5.51 -4.51
N MET A 130 21.82 -5.32 -4.00
CA MET A 130 20.79 -4.50 -4.65
C MET A 130 20.75 -3.07 -4.12
N ASN A 131 21.66 -2.71 -3.20
CA ASN A 131 21.77 -1.39 -2.57
C ASN A 131 20.42 -0.91 -1.99
N LEU A 132 19.71 -1.81 -1.31
CA LEU A 132 18.40 -1.55 -0.72
C LEU A 132 18.53 -0.75 0.57
N SER A 133 17.57 0.15 0.82
CA SER A 133 17.50 0.94 2.06
C SER A 133 17.24 0.08 3.30
N ALA A 134 16.46 -0.99 3.14
CA ALA A 134 16.12 -1.97 4.17
C ALA A 134 16.43 -3.40 3.71
N ALA A 135 16.67 -4.31 4.67
CA ALA A 135 16.85 -5.72 4.36
C ALA A 135 15.52 -6.30 3.86
N PRO A 136 15.53 -7.07 2.74
CA PRO A 136 14.34 -7.78 2.30
C PRO A 136 14.01 -8.95 3.25
N GLU A 137 12.74 -9.34 3.28
CA GLU A 137 12.32 -10.55 3.97
C GLU A 137 12.55 -11.74 3.03
N VAL A 138 13.30 -12.74 3.49
CA VAL A 138 13.61 -13.96 2.75
C VAL A 138 13.07 -15.13 3.56
N GLU A 139 12.21 -15.92 2.93
CA GLU A 139 11.63 -17.14 3.49
C GLU A 139 12.07 -18.31 2.60
N ILE A 140 12.74 -19.31 3.18
CA ILE A 140 13.12 -20.53 2.48
C ILE A 140 12.21 -21.65 2.98
N GLU A 141 11.39 -22.19 2.09
CA GLU A 141 10.41 -23.20 2.42
C GLU A 141 10.97 -24.63 2.30
N GLY A 142 10.33 -25.54 3.03
CA GLY A 142 10.62 -26.98 3.01
C GLY A 142 11.34 -27.52 4.24
N PHE A 143 11.17 -28.82 4.49
CA PHE A 143 11.68 -29.52 5.67
C PHE A 143 12.13 -30.94 5.31
N PRO A 144 13.35 -31.39 5.72
CA PRO A 144 14.40 -30.64 6.41
C PRO A 144 15.23 -29.75 5.46
N PHE A 145 15.53 -28.52 5.87
CA PHE A 145 16.34 -27.56 5.09
C PHE A 145 17.76 -28.06 4.79
N LEU A 146 18.45 -28.65 5.77
CA LEU A 146 19.82 -29.14 5.59
C LEU A 146 19.90 -30.25 4.55
N THR A 147 18.84 -31.05 4.41
CA THR A 147 18.78 -32.11 3.38
C THR A 147 18.68 -31.49 1.99
N GLN A 148 17.79 -30.50 1.84
CA GLN A 148 17.64 -29.73 0.60
C GLN A 148 18.96 -29.07 0.14
N VAL A 149 19.68 -28.43 1.06
CA VAL A 149 20.98 -27.80 0.76
C VAL A 149 22.03 -28.83 0.36
N LEU A 150 22.09 -29.97 1.04
CA LEU A 150 22.98 -31.08 0.68
C LEU A 150 22.68 -31.63 -0.72
N ASP A 151 21.40 -31.72 -1.06
CA ASP A 151 20.92 -32.13 -2.38
C ASP A 151 21.05 -31.03 -3.45
N LYS A 152 21.54 -29.84 -3.05
CA LYS A 152 21.69 -28.64 -3.90
C LYS A 152 20.37 -28.20 -4.54
N ARG A 153 19.25 -28.48 -3.88
CA ARG A 153 17.90 -28.18 -4.38
C ARG A 153 17.07 -27.54 -3.28
N LEU A 154 16.54 -26.35 -3.54
CA LEU A 154 15.57 -25.70 -2.67
C LEU A 154 14.20 -25.77 -3.36
N GLU A 155 13.19 -26.19 -2.63
CA GLU A 155 11.83 -26.35 -3.16
C GLU A 155 11.21 -25.00 -3.51
N GLN A 156 11.25 -24.06 -2.56
CA GLN A 156 10.63 -22.75 -2.72
C GLN A 156 11.37 -21.69 -1.89
N VAL A 157 11.58 -20.52 -2.48
CA VAL A 157 12.14 -19.34 -1.80
C VAL A 157 11.27 -18.15 -2.13
N LYS A 158 10.82 -17.43 -1.10
CA LYS A 158 10.03 -16.22 -1.22
C LYS A 158 10.86 -15.03 -0.73
N VAL A 159 10.91 -13.99 -1.55
CA VAL A 159 11.60 -12.74 -1.26
C VAL A 159 10.60 -11.62 -1.33
N THR A 160 10.54 -10.81 -0.28
CA THR A 160 9.69 -9.63 -0.21
C THR A 160 10.53 -8.41 0.09
N VAL A 161 10.50 -7.43 -0.81
CA VAL A 161 11.21 -6.16 -0.69
C VAL A 161 10.18 -5.05 -0.50
N PRO A 162 10.09 -4.43 0.68
CA PRO A 162 9.29 -3.22 0.87
C PRO A 162 10.02 -1.99 0.29
N ASP A 163 9.24 -0.97 -0.10
CA ASP A 163 9.72 0.39 -0.41
C ASP A 163 10.89 0.45 -1.43
N VAL A 164 10.68 -0.13 -2.61
CA VAL A 164 11.68 -0.12 -3.68
C VAL A 164 11.59 1.19 -4.48
N ALA A 165 12.66 1.99 -4.45
CA ALA A 165 12.77 3.15 -5.32
C ALA A 165 12.94 2.70 -6.79
N ALA A 166 12.01 3.10 -7.66
CA ALA A 166 12.01 2.78 -9.08
C ALA A 166 12.01 4.07 -9.92
N ASP A 167 13.20 4.57 -10.24
CA ASP A 167 13.46 5.81 -10.99
C ASP A 167 12.74 7.04 -10.43
N ARG A 168 11.50 7.27 -10.87
CA ARG A 168 10.67 8.45 -10.56
C ARG A 168 9.51 8.13 -9.63
N VAL A 169 9.32 6.85 -9.29
CA VAL A 169 8.25 6.40 -8.40
C VAL A 169 8.75 5.35 -7.40
N SER A 170 8.17 5.31 -6.21
CA SER A 170 8.43 4.24 -5.23
C SER A 170 7.38 3.15 -5.37
N LEU A 171 7.86 1.92 -5.43
CA LEU A 171 7.03 0.72 -5.37
C LEU A 171 6.86 0.36 -3.90
N ALA A 172 5.61 0.27 -3.45
CA ALA A 172 5.28 -0.08 -2.08
C ALA A 172 5.84 -1.45 -1.69
N LYS A 173 5.74 -2.41 -2.62
CA LYS A 173 6.13 -3.80 -2.38
C LYS A 173 6.49 -4.50 -3.67
N VAL A 174 7.60 -5.22 -3.64
CA VAL A 174 7.99 -6.19 -4.67
C VAL A 174 8.14 -7.54 -3.99
N SER A 175 7.41 -8.54 -4.44
CA SER A 175 7.55 -9.91 -3.95
C SER A 175 7.80 -10.87 -5.10
N ALA A 176 8.63 -11.87 -4.85
CA ALA A 176 8.94 -12.93 -5.79
C ALA A 176 8.98 -14.27 -5.06
N THR A 177 8.41 -15.29 -5.68
CA THR A 177 8.47 -16.67 -5.22
C THR A 177 9.11 -17.49 -6.32
N ALA A 178 10.28 -18.02 -6.03
CA ALA A 178 11.02 -18.94 -6.86
C ALA A 178 10.75 -20.38 -6.40
N THR A 179 10.64 -21.31 -7.34
CA THR A 179 10.41 -22.73 -7.08
C THR A 179 11.35 -23.59 -7.93
N ASP A 180 11.67 -24.78 -7.44
CA ASP A 180 12.62 -25.72 -8.07
C ASP A 180 13.98 -25.06 -8.34
N ILE A 181 14.65 -24.67 -7.26
CA ILE A 181 15.90 -23.91 -7.31
C ILE A 181 17.08 -24.88 -7.17
N THR A 182 17.90 -24.98 -8.20
CA THR A 182 19.15 -25.76 -8.18
C THR A 182 20.33 -24.86 -7.89
N ILE A 183 21.08 -25.15 -6.83
CA ILE A 183 22.30 -24.43 -6.44
C ILE A 183 23.46 -24.93 -7.31
N LEU A 184 24.16 -24.01 -7.97
CA LEU A 184 25.33 -24.31 -8.81
C LEU A 184 26.61 -24.07 -8.00
N GLY A 185 27.41 -25.13 -7.82
CA GLY A 185 28.62 -25.07 -7.01
C GLY A 185 29.21 -26.44 -6.71
N GLU A 186 30.48 -26.49 -6.28
CA GLU A 186 31.16 -27.75 -5.93
C GLU A 186 30.66 -28.30 -4.58
N GLY A 187 30.20 -27.44 -3.66
CA GLY A 187 29.62 -27.82 -2.37
C GLY A 187 28.79 -26.70 -1.73
N PRO A 188 28.22 -26.91 -0.52
CA PRO A 188 27.32 -25.97 0.15
C PRO A 188 27.98 -24.62 0.51
N THR A 189 29.31 -24.58 0.57
CA THR A 189 30.11 -23.39 0.90
C THR A 189 30.68 -22.65 -0.31
N SER A 190 30.52 -23.18 -1.53
CA SER A 190 31.03 -22.56 -2.78
C SER A 190 29.90 -22.44 -3.79
N ILE A 191 28.97 -21.52 -3.51
CA ILE A 191 27.85 -21.20 -4.38
C ILE A 191 28.36 -20.25 -5.47
N LYS A 192 28.35 -20.72 -6.72
CA LYS A 192 28.75 -19.94 -7.91
C LYS A 192 27.53 -19.35 -8.66
N GLY A 193 26.35 -19.90 -8.41
CA GLY A 193 25.12 -19.46 -9.04
C GLY A 193 23.91 -20.29 -8.63
N ALA A 194 22.77 -20.01 -9.26
CA ALA A 194 21.53 -20.76 -9.08
C ALA A 194 20.73 -20.83 -10.38
N ARG A 195 19.98 -21.92 -10.56
CA ARG A 195 18.98 -22.08 -11.62
C ARG A 195 17.61 -22.26 -10.99
N ILE A 196 16.64 -21.46 -11.40
CA ILE A 196 15.26 -21.47 -10.93
C ILE A 196 14.38 -22.10 -12.02
N GLY A 197 13.64 -23.15 -11.66
CA GLY A 197 12.69 -23.80 -12.56
C GLY A 197 11.56 -22.85 -12.95
N SER A 198 10.84 -22.33 -11.96
CA SER A 198 9.77 -21.35 -12.18
C SER A 198 9.71 -20.25 -11.12
N MET A 199 9.22 -19.08 -11.51
CA MET A 199 9.12 -17.91 -10.65
C MET A 199 7.77 -17.23 -10.85
N THR A 200 7.13 -16.81 -9.76
CA THR A 200 5.99 -15.86 -9.78
C THR A 200 6.37 -14.62 -9.02
N GLY A 201 6.03 -13.44 -9.52
CA GLY A 201 6.27 -12.17 -8.84
C GLY A 201 5.02 -11.32 -8.77
N GLU A 202 5.01 -10.41 -7.81
CA GLU A 202 4.00 -9.38 -7.65
C GLU A 202 4.68 -8.04 -7.31
N VAL A 203 4.28 -7.00 -8.03
CA VAL A 203 4.70 -5.62 -7.77
C VAL A 203 3.46 -4.81 -7.45
N LEU A 204 3.49 -4.09 -6.33
CA LEU A 204 2.44 -3.15 -5.93
C LEU A 204 2.99 -1.73 -5.96
N LEU A 205 2.36 -0.89 -6.78
CA LEU A 205 2.53 0.56 -6.76
C LEU A 205 1.34 1.17 -6.04
N SER A 206 1.53 1.62 -4.80
CA SER A 206 0.41 2.15 -4.01
C SER A 206 0.03 3.57 -4.46
N PHE A 207 -1.25 3.90 -4.37
CA PHE A 207 -1.69 5.27 -4.61
C PHE A 207 -1.25 6.22 -3.51
N GLU A 208 -1.06 5.72 -2.29
CA GLU A 208 -0.55 6.54 -1.18
C GLU A 208 0.87 7.03 -1.46
N ASP A 209 1.75 6.14 -1.92
CA ASP A 209 3.13 6.48 -2.27
C ASP A 209 3.16 7.43 -3.47
N LEU A 210 2.36 7.17 -4.50
CA LEU A 210 2.22 8.07 -5.65
C LEU A 210 1.74 9.47 -5.23
N ASN A 211 0.76 9.56 -4.33
CA ASN A 211 0.27 10.83 -3.81
C ASN A 211 1.37 11.58 -3.02
N ARG A 212 2.18 10.85 -2.25
CA ARG A 212 3.26 11.41 -1.43
C ARG A 212 4.40 11.93 -2.30
N GLU A 213 4.80 11.19 -3.33
CA GLU A 213 5.90 11.56 -4.23
C GLU A 213 5.56 12.73 -5.14
N LEU A 214 4.28 12.83 -5.53
CA LEU A 214 3.81 13.94 -6.34
C LEU A 214 3.59 15.21 -5.52
N GLY A 215 4.12 15.32 -4.29
CA GLY A 215 3.82 16.36 -3.29
C GLY A 215 3.88 17.84 -3.70
N ALA A 216 4.45 18.19 -4.86
CA ALA A 216 4.30 19.52 -5.47
C ALA A 216 2.93 19.77 -6.14
N SER A 217 2.22 18.68 -6.46
CA SER A 217 0.88 18.64 -7.03
C SER A 217 -0.01 17.90 -6.02
N GLN A 218 -1.03 18.56 -5.47
CA GLN A 218 -1.97 17.94 -4.53
C GLN A 218 -2.96 17.04 -5.28
N VAL A 219 -2.44 16.03 -5.99
CA VAL A 219 -3.20 15.12 -6.83
C VAL A 219 -3.35 13.79 -6.11
N THR A 220 -4.61 13.39 -5.93
CA THR A 220 -5.00 12.10 -5.38
C THR A 220 -5.31 11.13 -6.51
N PHE A 221 -4.67 9.97 -6.49
CA PHE A 221 -4.97 8.83 -7.34
C PHE A 221 -5.93 7.87 -6.65
N THR A 222 -6.93 7.38 -7.38
CA THR A 222 -7.91 6.41 -6.88
C THR A 222 -8.23 5.38 -7.95
N GLY A 223 -8.27 4.11 -7.57
CA GLY A 223 -8.69 3.02 -8.46
C GLY A 223 -10.21 2.97 -8.58
N ARG A 224 -10.71 2.81 -9.81
CA ARG A 224 -12.14 2.53 -10.05
C ARG A 224 -12.43 1.04 -10.34
N GLY A 225 -11.40 0.21 -10.23
CA GLY A 225 -11.46 -1.23 -10.55
C GLY A 225 -11.15 -1.51 -12.02
N GLY A 226 -10.73 -2.75 -12.29
CA GLY A 226 -10.31 -3.19 -13.61
C GLY A 226 -8.98 -2.56 -14.00
N ASP A 227 -9.00 -1.71 -15.02
CA ASP A 227 -7.83 -1.04 -15.61
C ASP A 227 -7.82 0.49 -15.36
N GLN A 228 -8.77 1.04 -14.58
CA GLN A 228 -8.98 2.49 -14.49
C GLN A 228 -8.45 3.12 -13.21
N VAL A 229 -7.57 4.10 -13.38
CA VAL A 229 -7.11 5.03 -12.34
C VAL A 229 -7.70 6.41 -12.60
N LEU A 230 -8.11 7.09 -11.53
CA LEU A 230 -8.58 8.46 -11.58
C LEU A 230 -7.64 9.36 -10.79
N ALA A 231 -7.18 10.42 -11.43
CA ALA A 231 -6.42 11.49 -10.81
C ALA A 231 -7.33 12.71 -10.59
N ARG A 232 -7.34 13.26 -9.37
CA ARG A 232 -8.04 14.52 -9.04
C ARG A 232 -7.18 15.34 -8.11
N GLY A 233 -7.18 16.66 -8.27
CA GLY A 233 -6.43 17.51 -7.35
C GLY A 233 -6.17 18.89 -7.87
N THR A 234 -5.02 19.44 -7.51
CA THR A 234 -4.56 20.75 -7.95
C THR A 234 -3.21 20.63 -8.66
N LEU A 235 -3.12 21.22 -9.85
CA LEU A 235 -1.91 21.26 -10.67
C LEU A 235 -1.44 22.71 -10.82
N PRO A 236 -0.21 23.05 -10.37
CA PRO A 236 0.35 24.38 -10.58
C PRO A 236 0.75 24.57 -12.05
N VAL A 237 0.14 25.53 -12.73
CA VAL A 237 0.45 25.90 -14.11
C VAL A 237 0.77 27.38 -14.17
N ALA A 238 2.01 27.73 -14.52
CA ALA A 238 2.47 29.12 -14.60
C ALA A 238 2.12 29.96 -13.35
N GLY A 239 2.34 29.39 -12.16
CA GLY A 239 2.05 30.04 -10.88
C GLY A 239 0.57 30.04 -10.45
N HIS A 240 -0.31 29.35 -11.17
CA HIS A 240 -1.73 29.24 -10.85
C HIS A 240 -2.12 27.81 -10.50
N ASP A 241 -2.86 27.66 -9.41
CA ASP A 241 -3.39 26.39 -8.96
C ASP A 241 -4.68 26.04 -9.70
N LEU A 242 -4.61 25.07 -10.61
CA LEU A 242 -5.75 24.64 -11.41
C LEU A 242 -6.30 23.33 -10.88
N LYS A 243 -7.62 23.23 -10.71
CA LYS A 243 -8.26 21.95 -10.35
C LYS A 243 -8.13 21.00 -11.53
N VAL A 244 -7.40 19.91 -11.34
CA VAL A 244 -7.18 18.87 -12.35
C VAL A 244 -8.09 17.67 -12.11
N ARG A 245 -8.58 17.11 -13.19
CA ARG A 245 -9.16 15.77 -13.27
C ARG A 245 -8.58 15.10 -14.49
N ALA A 246 -8.19 13.84 -14.36
CA ALA A 246 -7.83 12.98 -15.49
C ALA A 246 -8.21 11.53 -15.17
N ASP A 247 -8.45 10.75 -16.21
CA ASP A 247 -8.53 9.29 -16.15
C ASP A 247 -7.29 8.69 -16.79
N ALA A 248 -6.87 7.53 -16.30
CA ALA A 248 -5.81 6.74 -16.88
C ALA A 248 -6.28 5.30 -16.97
N ARG A 249 -6.01 4.66 -18.10
CA ARG A 249 -6.30 3.25 -18.34
C ARG A 249 -4.98 2.48 -18.46
N ILE A 250 -4.79 1.50 -17.59
CA ILE A 250 -3.54 0.73 -17.51
C ILE A 250 -3.79 -0.65 -18.09
N GLN A 251 -3.05 -0.98 -19.15
CA GLN A 251 -3.19 -2.22 -19.88
C GLN A 251 -1.84 -2.90 -20.02
N ARG A 252 -1.87 -4.23 -20.13
CA ARG A 252 -0.70 -4.99 -20.52
C ARG A 252 -0.42 -4.75 -22.01
N ASN A 253 0.83 -4.44 -22.35
CA ASN A 253 1.32 -4.24 -23.71
C ASN A 253 2.39 -5.30 -24.04
N GLY A 254 1.98 -6.36 -24.72
CA GLY A 254 2.87 -7.49 -25.05
C GLY A 254 3.23 -8.32 -23.82
N GLU A 255 4.37 -9.01 -23.87
CA GLU A 255 4.81 -9.90 -22.79
C GLU A 255 5.52 -9.17 -21.65
N ARG A 256 6.11 -8.01 -21.91
CA ARG A 256 6.98 -7.31 -20.95
C ARG A 256 6.62 -5.85 -20.77
N GLY A 257 5.62 -5.35 -21.48
CA GLY A 257 5.21 -3.95 -21.42
C GLY A 257 3.89 -3.72 -20.67
N ILE A 258 3.78 -2.53 -20.10
CA ILE A 258 2.55 -1.94 -19.59
C ILE A 258 2.35 -0.64 -20.36
N SER A 259 1.14 -0.39 -20.85
CA SER A 259 0.74 0.89 -21.44
C SER A 259 -0.30 1.57 -20.57
N THR A 260 -0.11 2.86 -20.34
CA THR A 260 -1.04 3.71 -19.59
C THR A 260 -1.58 4.76 -20.53
N ASP A 261 -2.85 4.68 -20.90
CA ASP A 261 -3.54 5.67 -21.73
C ASP A 261 -4.20 6.72 -20.83
N ILE A 262 -3.70 7.96 -20.89
CA ILE A 262 -4.23 9.07 -20.10
C ILE A 262 -5.29 9.80 -20.93
N GLY A 263 -6.50 9.88 -20.39
CA GLY A 263 -7.69 10.45 -21.01
C GLY A 263 -8.44 11.42 -20.11
N GLY A 264 -9.49 12.02 -20.69
CA GLY A 264 -10.46 12.88 -20.00
C GLY A 264 -9.86 14.00 -19.14
N MET A 265 -8.65 14.45 -19.48
CA MET A 265 -7.97 15.49 -18.73
C MET A 265 -8.74 16.81 -18.84
N SER A 266 -9.00 17.43 -17.71
CA SER A 266 -9.61 18.75 -17.61
C SER A 266 -8.95 19.56 -16.51
N LEU A 267 -8.60 20.81 -16.82
CA LEU A 267 -8.09 21.80 -15.90
C LEU A 267 -9.15 22.90 -15.72
N GLN A 268 -9.69 23.05 -14.52
CA GLN A 268 -10.65 24.11 -14.21
C GLN A 268 -9.91 25.33 -13.65
N LEU A 269 -10.16 26.48 -14.26
CA LEU A 269 -9.63 27.78 -13.87
C LEU A 269 -10.67 28.47 -12.99
N GLY A 270 -10.87 27.95 -11.78
CA GLY A 270 -11.97 28.36 -10.90
C GLY A 270 -13.32 28.32 -11.62
N ASP A 271 -14.11 29.38 -11.46
CA ASP A 271 -15.38 29.55 -12.17
C ASP A 271 -15.21 30.28 -13.51
N LEU A 272 -13.97 30.45 -14.02
CA LEU A 272 -13.73 31.23 -15.22
C LEU A 272 -13.88 30.38 -16.49
N ALA A 273 -13.17 29.28 -16.55
CA ALA A 273 -13.03 28.47 -17.75
C ALA A 273 -12.64 27.03 -17.42
N THR A 274 -12.90 26.14 -18.37
CA THR A 274 -12.36 24.77 -18.35
C THR A 274 -11.48 24.58 -19.57
N TYR A 275 -10.27 24.10 -19.33
CA TYR A 275 -9.33 23.71 -20.37
C TYR A 275 -9.28 22.19 -20.49
N ARG A 276 -9.45 21.66 -21.70
CA ARG A 276 -9.28 20.24 -22.03
C ARG A 276 -8.15 20.10 -23.06
N PRO A 277 -7.06 19.40 -22.76
CA PRO A 277 -6.01 19.16 -23.76
C PRO A 277 -6.55 18.35 -24.95
N GLY A 278 -6.10 18.71 -26.16
CA GLY A 278 -6.33 17.96 -27.38
C GLY A 278 -6.70 18.88 -28.56
N THR A 279 -7.06 18.26 -29.69
CA THR A 279 -7.29 18.94 -30.99
C THR A 279 -8.73 18.83 -31.50
N ARG A 280 -9.61 18.14 -30.78
CA ARG A 280 -11.03 18.00 -31.13
C ARG A 280 -11.79 19.29 -30.83
N GLU A 281 -12.97 19.45 -31.42
CA GLU A 281 -13.80 20.66 -31.28
C GLU A 281 -14.18 21.00 -29.82
N LYS A 282 -14.39 19.97 -28.99
CA LYS A 282 -14.71 20.11 -27.55
C LYS A 282 -13.46 20.20 -26.65
N GLU A 283 -12.28 20.13 -27.25
CA GLU A 283 -10.98 20.26 -26.60
C GLU A 283 -10.45 21.68 -26.84
N GLY A 284 -9.77 22.21 -25.84
CA GLY A 284 -9.33 23.61 -25.79
C GLY A 284 -9.85 24.33 -24.57
N LEU A 285 -9.82 25.66 -24.63
CA LEU A 285 -10.20 26.53 -23.52
C LEU A 285 -11.61 27.08 -23.75
N HIS A 286 -12.55 26.67 -22.90
CA HIS A 286 -13.95 27.08 -22.97
C HIS A 286 -14.35 27.86 -21.72
N LEU A 287 -15.08 28.96 -21.89
CA LEU A 287 -15.60 29.71 -20.75
C LEU A 287 -16.64 28.88 -20.00
N SER A 288 -16.66 29.05 -18.67
CA SER A 288 -17.77 28.54 -17.86
C SER A 288 -19.06 29.29 -18.22
N ARG A 289 -20.20 28.72 -17.83
CA ARG A 289 -21.49 29.40 -17.96
C ARG A 289 -21.51 30.75 -17.25
N SER A 290 -21.00 30.81 -16.01
CA SER A 290 -20.97 32.06 -15.24
C SER A 290 -20.07 33.11 -15.88
N SER A 291 -18.98 32.72 -16.55
CA SER A 291 -18.16 33.65 -17.35
C SER A 291 -18.85 34.11 -18.62
N ALA A 292 -19.49 33.21 -19.36
CA ALA A 292 -20.23 33.58 -20.56
C ALA A 292 -21.38 34.56 -20.22
N ASP A 293 -22.08 34.33 -19.10
CA ASP A 293 -23.09 35.24 -18.56
C ASP A 293 -22.51 36.62 -18.22
N ARG A 294 -21.31 36.66 -17.62
CA ARG A 294 -20.60 37.94 -17.35
C ARG A 294 -20.21 38.65 -18.64
N VAL A 295 -19.76 37.92 -19.65
CA VAL A 295 -19.44 38.49 -20.98
C VAL A 295 -20.69 39.08 -21.61
N ALA A 296 -21.82 38.39 -21.51
CA ALA A 296 -23.10 38.85 -22.05
C ALA A 296 -23.62 40.12 -21.37
N LYS A 297 -23.46 40.22 -20.04
CA LYS A 297 -23.96 41.34 -19.21
C LYS A 297 -23.03 42.56 -19.21
N GLU A 298 -21.73 42.36 -19.33
CA GLU A 298 -20.74 43.44 -19.27
C GLU A 298 -20.39 43.97 -20.66
N THR A 299 -20.90 45.15 -21.01
CA THR A 299 -20.66 45.86 -22.28
C THR A 299 -19.18 45.84 -22.70
N ALA A 300 -18.27 46.08 -21.76
CA ALA A 300 -16.83 46.13 -22.03
C ALA A 300 -16.26 44.77 -22.48
N LYS A 301 -16.74 43.66 -21.91
CA LYS A 301 -16.31 42.30 -22.26
C LYS A 301 -16.96 41.83 -23.57
N ALA A 302 -18.26 42.08 -23.73
CA ALA A 302 -18.97 41.81 -24.98
C ALA A 302 -18.32 42.53 -26.18
N LYS A 303 -18.07 43.84 -26.06
CA LYS A 303 -17.38 44.61 -27.11
C LYS A 303 -15.98 44.08 -27.39
N ALA A 304 -15.23 43.70 -26.37
CA ALA A 304 -13.89 43.12 -26.55
C ALA A 304 -13.95 41.80 -27.33
N LEU A 305 -14.89 40.92 -27.00
CA LEU A 305 -15.07 39.63 -27.68
C LEU A 305 -15.49 39.82 -29.14
N LEU A 306 -16.48 40.69 -29.39
CA LEU A 306 -16.98 41.01 -30.72
C LEU A 306 -16.02 41.84 -31.58
N SER A 307 -15.01 42.48 -30.98
CA SER A 307 -13.98 43.21 -31.73
C SER A 307 -12.99 42.30 -32.46
N VAL A 308 -12.98 41.00 -32.16
CA VAL A 308 -12.08 40.02 -32.78
C VAL A 308 -12.80 39.31 -33.93
N PRO A 309 -12.43 39.55 -35.21
CA PRO A 309 -13.14 39.00 -36.35
C PRO A 309 -13.18 37.47 -36.38
N ALA A 310 -12.10 36.82 -35.94
CA ALA A 310 -12.02 35.36 -35.84
C ALA A 310 -13.08 34.78 -34.87
N ILE A 311 -13.40 35.51 -33.80
CA ILE A 311 -14.45 35.10 -32.85
C ILE A 311 -15.83 35.29 -33.46
N VAL A 312 -16.08 36.46 -34.07
CA VAL A 312 -17.36 36.76 -34.73
C VAL A 312 -17.71 35.69 -35.78
N LYS A 313 -16.72 35.29 -36.58
CA LYS A 313 -16.89 34.22 -37.58
C LYS A 313 -17.26 32.88 -36.94
N ARG A 314 -16.66 32.53 -35.79
CA ARG A 314 -16.96 31.30 -35.03
C ARG A 314 -18.32 31.35 -34.33
N LEU A 315 -18.74 32.52 -33.87
CA LEU A 315 -20.09 32.74 -33.32
C LEU A 315 -21.19 32.69 -34.39
N GLY A 316 -20.85 32.73 -35.68
CA GLY A 316 -21.83 32.74 -36.76
C GLY A 316 -22.70 34.01 -36.82
N VAL A 317 -22.29 35.09 -36.14
CA VAL A 317 -23.03 36.36 -36.14
C VAL A 317 -22.65 37.17 -37.39
N PRO A 318 -23.62 37.68 -38.18
CA PRO A 318 -23.32 38.50 -39.34
C PRO A 318 -22.51 39.75 -39.00
N GLU A 319 -21.50 40.09 -39.81
CA GLU A 319 -20.63 41.25 -39.57
C GLU A 319 -21.39 42.58 -39.55
N SER A 320 -22.53 42.69 -40.24
CA SER A 320 -23.41 43.87 -40.15
C SER A 320 -23.99 44.04 -38.76
N VAL A 321 -24.52 42.96 -38.17
CA VAL A 321 -25.09 42.93 -36.82
C VAL A 321 -24.03 43.29 -35.79
N VAL A 322 -22.82 42.73 -35.93
CA VAL A 322 -21.72 43.06 -35.02
C VAL A 322 -21.30 44.53 -35.14
N ARG A 323 -21.19 45.07 -36.35
CA ARG A 323 -20.84 46.49 -36.55
C ARG A 323 -21.88 47.44 -35.93
N GLU A 324 -23.16 47.10 -35.97
CA GLU A 324 -24.21 47.86 -35.30
C GLU A 324 -24.12 47.73 -33.77
N ALA A 325 -23.95 46.51 -33.26
CA ALA A 325 -23.78 46.23 -31.84
C ALA A 325 -22.56 46.94 -31.23
N LEU A 326 -21.44 47.04 -31.96
CA LEU A 326 -20.25 47.75 -31.49
C LEU A 326 -20.45 49.27 -31.39
N LYS A 327 -21.40 49.84 -32.15
CA LYS A 327 -21.72 51.28 -32.17
C LYS A 327 -22.84 51.70 -31.20
N SER A 328 -23.71 50.77 -30.81
CA SER A 328 -24.88 51.06 -29.98
C SER A 328 -25.02 50.04 -28.84
N ASP A 329 -25.01 50.52 -27.60
CA ASP A 329 -25.17 49.67 -26.41
C ASP A 329 -26.53 48.97 -26.37
N ALA A 330 -27.58 49.60 -26.91
CA ALA A 330 -28.90 48.97 -27.03
C ALA A 330 -28.87 47.77 -27.99
N LYS A 331 -28.22 47.92 -29.15
CA LYS A 331 -28.05 46.82 -30.12
C LYS A 331 -27.11 45.73 -29.60
N LEU A 332 -26.10 46.10 -28.82
CA LEU A 332 -25.25 45.14 -28.14
C LEU A 332 -26.06 44.28 -27.16
N ASN A 333 -26.87 44.90 -26.31
CA ASN A 333 -27.69 44.18 -25.33
C ASN A 333 -28.75 43.28 -25.99
N ASP A 334 -29.30 43.68 -27.13
CA ASP A 334 -30.22 42.84 -27.92
C ASP A 334 -29.51 41.56 -28.41
N LEU A 335 -28.28 41.70 -28.91
CA LEU A 335 -27.47 40.57 -29.35
C LEU A 335 -27.02 39.68 -28.17
N THR A 336 -26.45 40.28 -27.13
CA THR A 336 -25.82 39.55 -26.01
C THR A 336 -26.84 39.04 -24.98
N GLY A 337 -28.02 39.64 -24.91
CA GLY A 337 -29.09 39.24 -23.99
C GLY A 337 -29.81 37.94 -24.39
N SER A 338 -29.53 37.40 -25.57
CA SER A 338 -30.11 36.13 -26.01
C SER A 338 -29.46 34.93 -25.29
N PRO A 339 -30.23 33.88 -24.91
CA PRO A 339 -29.66 32.66 -24.34
C PRO A 339 -28.65 31.98 -25.29
N ARG A 340 -28.89 32.09 -26.60
CA ARG A 340 -28.00 31.59 -27.64
C ARG A 340 -26.61 32.20 -27.57
N PHE A 341 -26.51 33.51 -27.32
CA PHE A 341 -25.21 34.16 -27.21
C PHE A 341 -24.34 33.55 -26.09
N VAL A 342 -24.95 33.20 -24.95
CA VAL A 342 -24.22 32.54 -23.85
C VAL A 342 -23.73 31.15 -24.27
N ASP A 343 -24.60 30.35 -24.89
CA ASP A 343 -24.26 29.01 -25.38
C ASP A 343 -23.16 29.07 -26.47
N ASP A 344 -23.27 30.01 -27.41
CA ASP A 344 -22.30 30.22 -28.48
C ASP A 344 -20.93 30.64 -27.91
N VAL A 345 -20.92 31.55 -26.92
CA VAL A 345 -19.69 31.98 -26.23
C VAL A 345 -19.05 30.83 -25.44
N MET A 346 -19.84 29.95 -24.82
CA MET A 346 -19.32 28.73 -24.16
C MET A 346 -18.72 27.74 -25.17
N GLY A 347 -19.31 27.66 -26.36
CA GLY A 347 -18.80 26.82 -27.46
C GLY A 347 -17.46 27.28 -28.04
N LEU A 348 -17.08 28.54 -27.82
CA LEU A 348 -15.82 29.06 -28.34
C LEU A 348 -14.61 28.37 -27.69
N ASN A 349 -13.75 27.80 -28.53
CA ASN A 349 -12.40 27.46 -28.11
C ASN A 349 -11.49 28.70 -28.19
N LEU A 350 -11.09 29.20 -27.03
CA LEU A 350 -10.27 30.40 -26.89
C LEU A 350 -8.77 30.15 -27.02
N ILE A 351 -8.29 28.89 -27.08
CA ILE A 351 -6.84 28.60 -27.08
C ILE A 351 -6.13 29.11 -28.35
N ASP A 352 -6.77 28.99 -29.51
CA ASP A 352 -6.20 29.45 -30.79
C ASP A 352 -6.22 30.99 -30.89
N VAL A 353 -7.26 31.60 -30.34
CA VAL A 353 -7.47 33.06 -30.39
C VAL A 353 -6.59 33.77 -29.34
N ALA A 354 -6.31 33.08 -28.23
CA ALA A 354 -5.47 33.55 -27.13
C ALA A 354 -4.07 33.97 -27.59
N MET A 355 -3.49 33.28 -28.56
CA MET A 355 -2.13 33.56 -29.02
C MET A 355 -2.03 34.85 -29.85
N GLY A 356 -3.11 35.22 -30.56
CA GLY A 356 -3.14 36.43 -31.40
C GLY A 356 -3.65 37.69 -30.68
N HIS A 357 -4.42 37.54 -29.60
CA HIS A 357 -5.10 38.66 -28.92
C HIS A 357 -4.96 38.62 -27.38
N PRO A 358 -3.75 38.83 -26.82
CA PRO A 358 -3.52 38.79 -25.37
C PRO A 358 -4.35 39.81 -24.58
N ALA A 359 -4.67 40.96 -25.19
CA ALA A 359 -5.50 41.98 -24.56
C ALA A 359 -6.95 41.53 -24.32
N LEU A 360 -7.51 40.68 -25.18
CA LEU A 360 -8.85 40.12 -24.98
C LEU A 360 -8.90 39.27 -23.71
N LEU A 361 -7.89 38.43 -23.53
CA LEU A 361 -7.80 37.48 -22.43
C LEU A 361 -7.75 38.18 -21.08
N LYS A 362 -6.91 39.21 -20.98
CA LYS A 362 -6.85 40.05 -19.78
C LYS A 362 -8.21 40.68 -19.45
N LYS A 363 -8.97 41.12 -20.47
CA LYS A 363 -10.34 41.64 -20.29
C LYS A 363 -11.34 40.56 -19.87
N LEU A 364 -11.12 39.31 -20.27
CA LEU A 364 -11.91 38.15 -19.84
C LEU A 364 -11.48 37.59 -18.47
N GLY A 365 -10.42 38.16 -17.85
CA GLY A 365 -9.90 37.71 -16.56
C GLY A 365 -8.93 36.51 -16.66
N LEU A 366 -8.42 36.21 -17.86
CA LEU A 366 -7.47 35.13 -18.11
C LEU A 366 -6.05 35.69 -18.24
N ASP A 367 -5.11 35.16 -17.46
CA ASP A 367 -3.70 35.54 -17.54
C ASP A 367 -3.02 35.00 -18.82
N PRO A 368 -2.40 35.84 -19.66
CA PRO A 368 -1.60 35.39 -20.80
C PRO A 368 -0.49 34.38 -20.45
N ALA A 369 0.14 34.48 -19.27
CA ALA A 369 1.19 33.55 -18.86
C ALA A 369 0.63 32.13 -18.62
N LEU A 370 -0.56 32.05 -18.00
CA LEU A 370 -1.30 30.82 -17.80
C LEU A 370 -1.61 30.13 -19.12
N LEU A 371 -2.07 30.89 -20.12
CA LEU A 371 -2.43 30.36 -21.43
C LEU A 371 -1.23 29.81 -22.20
N LYS A 372 -0.08 30.48 -22.10
CA LYS A 372 1.18 29.95 -22.62
C LYS A 372 1.55 28.63 -21.93
N GLY A 373 1.27 28.49 -20.64
CA GLY A 373 1.39 27.24 -19.89
C GLY A 373 0.45 26.16 -20.42
N LEU A 374 -0.84 26.47 -20.60
CA LEU A 374 -1.85 25.55 -21.09
C LEU A 374 -1.58 25.09 -22.52
N ALA A 375 -1.19 25.99 -23.43
CA ALA A 375 -0.84 25.66 -24.81
C ALA A 375 0.36 24.70 -24.92
N ARG A 376 1.27 24.72 -23.92
CA ARG A 376 2.37 23.74 -23.87
C ARG A 376 1.85 22.32 -23.63
N LEU A 377 0.71 22.15 -22.95
CA LEU A 377 0.08 20.86 -22.66
C LEU A 377 -0.65 20.28 -23.89
N THR A 378 -1.09 21.11 -24.83
CA THR A 378 -1.81 20.67 -26.05
C THR A 378 -0.90 20.16 -27.17
N ARG A 379 0.42 20.36 -27.08
CA ARG A 379 1.32 20.12 -28.22
C ARG A 379 1.23 18.65 -28.70
N PRO A 380 1.26 18.37 -30.02
CA PRO A 380 1.06 17.03 -30.58
C PRO A 380 2.00 15.97 -29.99
N ALA A 381 3.24 16.36 -29.69
CA ALA A 381 4.22 15.50 -29.05
C ALA A 381 3.82 15.06 -27.62
N LEU A 382 2.81 15.67 -26.98
CA LEU A 382 2.27 15.25 -25.69
C LEU A 382 1.00 14.41 -25.82
N ALA A 383 0.17 14.62 -26.85
CA ALA A 383 -1.00 13.77 -27.09
C ALA A 383 -0.59 12.30 -27.34
N ASP A 384 0.52 12.07 -28.06
CA ASP A 384 1.12 10.73 -28.21
C ASP A 384 1.88 10.25 -26.95
N ARG A 385 2.24 11.16 -26.03
CA ARG A 385 2.87 10.83 -24.73
C ARG A 385 1.87 10.64 -23.59
N LEU A 386 0.58 10.91 -23.83
CA LEU A 386 -0.47 10.53 -22.89
C LEU A 386 -0.57 9.00 -22.78
N THR A 387 -0.03 8.27 -23.76
CA THR A 387 0.28 6.85 -23.62
C THR A 387 1.70 6.67 -23.09
N LEU A 388 1.84 6.34 -21.80
CA LEU A 388 3.11 5.99 -21.20
C LEU A 388 3.32 4.48 -21.30
N ALA A 389 4.39 4.04 -21.95
CA ALA A 389 4.76 2.62 -22.00
C ALA A 389 5.97 2.36 -21.10
N PHE A 390 5.83 1.41 -20.18
CA PHE A 390 6.93 0.89 -19.36
C PHE A 390 7.21 -0.54 -19.75
N GLN A 391 8.48 -0.93 -19.82
CA GLN A 391 8.87 -2.31 -20.08
C GLN A 391 9.70 -2.83 -18.92
N LEU A 392 9.53 -4.12 -18.58
CA LEU A 392 10.40 -4.78 -17.62
C LEU A 392 11.85 -4.71 -18.12
N PRO A 393 12.82 -4.35 -17.26
CA PRO A 393 14.23 -4.36 -17.63
C PRO A 393 14.66 -5.76 -18.05
N GLU A 394 15.65 -5.84 -18.93
CA GLU A 394 16.28 -7.11 -19.29
C GLU A 394 16.97 -7.74 -18.09
N LEU A 395 17.00 -9.07 -18.08
CA LEU A 395 17.70 -9.82 -17.04
C LEU A 395 19.18 -9.42 -17.08
N PRO A 396 19.78 -9.09 -15.92
CA PRO A 396 21.13 -8.54 -15.89
C PRO A 396 22.20 -9.55 -16.34
N GLY A 397 23.19 -9.07 -17.10
CA GLY A 397 24.42 -9.81 -17.41
C GLY A 397 24.22 -11.05 -18.27
N LYS A 398 24.68 -12.22 -17.76
CA LYS A 398 24.58 -13.53 -18.43
C LYS A 398 23.34 -14.34 -17.99
N ALA A 399 22.37 -13.69 -17.36
CA ALA A 399 21.21 -14.38 -16.87
C ALA A 399 20.38 -14.98 -18.02
N THR A 400 20.01 -16.25 -17.89
CA THR A 400 19.19 -16.98 -18.88
C THR A 400 17.75 -17.08 -18.42
N GLY A 401 16.84 -17.42 -19.33
CA GLY A 401 15.42 -17.67 -19.02
C GLY A 401 14.49 -16.56 -19.50
N THR A 402 13.23 -16.63 -19.09
CA THR A 402 12.20 -15.67 -19.49
C THR A 402 11.48 -15.10 -18.28
N VAL A 403 11.13 -13.81 -18.34
CA VAL A 403 10.22 -13.15 -17.40
C VAL A 403 9.21 -12.37 -18.21
N ALA A 404 7.93 -12.56 -17.90
CA ALA A 404 6.80 -11.93 -18.57
C ALA A 404 5.75 -11.45 -17.57
N LEU A 405 5.03 -10.41 -17.97
CA LEU A 405 3.82 -9.94 -17.33
C LEU A 405 2.71 -10.97 -17.53
N ARG A 406 2.17 -11.42 -16.41
CA ARG A 406 0.98 -12.28 -16.38
C ARG A 406 -0.28 -11.44 -16.41
N ASP A 407 -0.34 -10.41 -15.56
CA ASP A 407 -1.54 -9.60 -15.35
C ASP A 407 -1.21 -8.21 -14.82
N VAL A 408 -2.11 -7.25 -15.07
CA VAL A 408 -2.04 -5.88 -14.54
C VAL A 408 -3.44 -5.47 -14.10
N THR A 409 -3.61 -5.22 -12.81
CA THR A 409 -4.90 -4.89 -12.21
C THR A 409 -4.81 -3.60 -11.41
N VAL A 410 -5.86 -2.79 -11.52
CA VAL A 410 -6.04 -1.59 -10.71
C VAL A 410 -6.99 -1.91 -9.56
N GLU A 411 -6.47 -1.80 -8.34
CA GLU A 411 -7.18 -2.06 -7.11
C GLU A 411 -7.43 -0.76 -6.34
N LYS A 412 -8.06 -0.83 -5.17
CA LYS A 412 -8.32 0.38 -4.37
C LYS A 412 -7.03 0.98 -3.79
N GLU A 413 -6.11 0.12 -3.41
CA GLU A 413 -4.83 0.46 -2.77
C GLU A 413 -3.75 0.90 -3.77
N GLY A 414 -3.84 0.47 -5.03
CA GLY A 414 -2.82 0.75 -6.02
C GLY A 414 -2.95 -0.07 -7.29
N ILE A 415 -1.85 -0.10 -8.05
CA ILE A 415 -1.71 -0.88 -9.28
C ILE A 415 -0.91 -2.13 -8.94
N ARG A 416 -1.52 -3.30 -9.11
CA ARG A 416 -0.89 -4.61 -8.90
C ARG A 416 -0.48 -5.21 -10.23
N VAL A 417 0.78 -5.61 -10.32
CA VAL A 417 1.37 -6.21 -11.51
C VAL A 417 1.87 -7.59 -11.15
N ARG A 418 1.39 -8.62 -11.85
CA ARG A 418 1.82 -10.01 -11.65
C ARG A 418 2.78 -10.45 -12.74
N LEU A 419 3.85 -11.11 -12.33
CA LEU A 419 4.95 -11.57 -13.16
C LEU A 419 5.06 -13.09 -13.11
N ALA A 420 5.51 -13.70 -14.20
CA ALA A 420 5.86 -15.10 -14.26
C ALA A 420 7.20 -15.25 -14.99
N GLY A 421 8.04 -16.17 -14.55
CA GLY A 421 9.28 -16.50 -15.22
C GLY A 421 9.60 -17.99 -15.16
N ALA A 422 10.46 -18.43 -16.07
CA ALA A 422 10.86 -19.82 -16.20
C ALA A 422 12.34 -19.95 -16.59
N GLY A 423 13.00 -20.98 -16.06
CA GLY A 423 14.37 -21.33 -16.42
C GLY A 423 15.39 -20.22 -16.12
N LEU A 424 15.18 -19.47 -15.03
CA LEU A 424 16.03 -18.33 -14.70
C LEU A 424 17.39 -18.81 -14.17
N GLY A 425 18.49 -18.36 -14.77
CA GLY A 425 19.84 -18.74 -14.35
C GLY A 425 20.65 -17.51 -13.96
N PHE A 426 21.36 -17.56 -12.83
CA PHE A 426 22.21 -16.46 -12.35
C PHE A 426 23.56 -17.00 -11.86
N GLY A 427 24.63 -16.20 -12.02
CA GLY A 427 26.00 -16.57 -11.63
C GLY A 427 26.72 -17.44 -12.68
N GLN A 428 27.87 -16.96 -13.17
CA GLN A 428 28.84 -17.73 -13.96
C GLN A 428 30.25 -17.42 -13.47
#